data_AF-A0A3D2RMM8-F1
#
_entry.id   AF-A0A3D2RMM8-F1
#
_cell.length_a   1.000
_cell.length_b   1.000
_cell.length_c   1.000
_cell.angle_alpha   90.00
_cell.angle_beta   90.00
_cell.angle_gamma   90.00
#
_symmetry.space_group_name_H-M   'P 1'
#
loop_
_entity.id
_entity.type
_entity.pdbx_description
1 polymer ?
#
loop_
_entity_poly.entity_id
_entity_poly.type
_entity_poly.pdbx_seq_one_letter_code
_entity_poly.pdbx_strand_id
1 'polypeptide(L)'
;MSEAQAWKEHLGDQIPEDLGRDIDIYETQLELKRQNKIADELFGETRLRRGVYGQRYDNGQRFDGQKTQVLEYPCEDLTKGVATVWDAPGMQRIKVPFGGLTADQMDVLAELAEEYSDGILHITTRQDIQLHYVHIDDTPSIMRRLAASGITTQEACGNSIRNITACPLSGVCKTETFDVTPYADGATQFLLGHPDCQDFGRKFKIA
;
A
#
# COMPACT_ATOMS: atom_id res chain seq x y z
N MET A 1 -4.76 -15.68 18.07
CA MET A 1 -3.78 -15.39 17.00
C MET A 1 -4.23 -14.11 16.32
N SER A 2 -3.33 -13.20 15.95
CA SER A 2 -3.70 -12.05 15.09
C SER A 2 -4.14 -12.56 13.72
N GLU A 3 -5.01 -11.82 13.05
CA GLU A 3 -5.49 -12.16 11.70
C GLU A 3 -4.35 -12.22 10.68
N ALA A 4 -3.34 -11.36 10.84
CA ALA A 4 -2.11 -11.41 10.04
C ALA A 4 -1.33 -12.73 10.18
N GLN A 5 -1.30 -13.32 11.39
CA GLN A 5 -0.67 -14.62 11.63
C GLN A 5 -1.47 -15.75 10.96
N ALA A 6 -2.79 -15.66 10.94
CA ALA A 6 -3.64 -16.61 10.23
C ALA A 6 -3.38 -16.59 8.71
N TRP A 7 -3.26 -15.40 8.12
CA TRP A 7 -2.92 -15.25 6.70
C TRP A 7 -1.50 -15.71 6.36
N LYS A 8 -0.54 -15.50 7.27
CA LYS A 8 0.82 -16.03 7.10
C LYS A 8 0.84 -17.55 7.00
N GLU A 9 0.08 -18.23 7.84
CA GLU A 9 -0.03 -19.69 7.84
C GLU A 9 -0.83 -20.20 6.64
N HIS A 10 -1.92 -19.50 6.28
CA HIS A 10 -2.78 -19.89 5.17
C HIS A 10 -2.11 -19.73 3.79
N LEU A 11 -1.34 -18.65 3.59
CA LEU A 11 -0.73 -18.30 2.31
C LEU A 11 0.72 -18.78 2.17
N GLY A 12 1.31 -19.37 3.22
CA GLY A 12 2.73 -19.72 3.38
C GLY A 12 3.55 -19.77 2.08
N ASP A 13 3.37 -20.82 1.27
CA ASP A 13 4.19 -21.09 0.08
C ASP A 13 3.85 -20.22 -1.15
N GLN A 14 2.76 -19.44 -1.09
CA GLN A 14 2.32 -18.56 -2.18
C GLN A 14 2.99 -17.18 -2.12
N ILE A 15 3.53 -16.78 -0.97
CA ILE A 15 4.17 -15.48 -0.79
C ILE A 15 5.65 -15.58 -1.19
N PRO A 16 6.14 -14.73 -2.12
CA PRO A 16 7.57 -14.64 -2.42
C PRO A 16 8.40 -14.34 -1.16
N GLU A 17 9.55 -15.00 -1.00
CA GLU A 17 10.35 -14.96 0.23
C GLU A 17 10.77 -13.53 0.61
N ASP A 18 11.15 -12.73 -0.39
CA ASP A 18 11.56 -11.34 -0.24
C ASP A 18 10.42 -10.44 0.27
N LEU A 19 9.22 -10.58 -0.32
CA LEU A 19 8.03 -9.87 0.14
C LEU A 19 7.60 -10.33 1.53
N GLY A 20 7.59 -11.64 1.78
CA GLY A 20 7.27 -12.21 3.08
C GLY A 20 8.18 -11.69 4.19
N ARG A 21 9.49 -11.61 3.91
CA ARG A 21 10.48 -11.06 4.83
C ARG A 21 10.27 -9.57 5.10
N ASP A 22 9.99 -8.75 4.09
CA ASP A 22 9.71 -7.32 4.30
C ASP A 22 8.46 -7.10 5.15
N ILE A 23 7.41 -7.90 4.93
CA ILE A 23 6.19 -7.85 5.75
C ILE A 23 6.48 -8.25 7.20
N ASP A 24 7.27 -9.30 7.43
CA ASP A 24 7.67 -9.73 8.77
C ASP A 24 8.48 -8.64 9.52
N ILE A 25 9.37 -7.94 8.80
CA ILE A 25 10.12 -6.80 9.35
C ILE A 25 9.14 -5.68 9.73
N TYR A 26 8.20 -5.36 8.86
CA TYR A 26 7.22 -4.31 9.12
C TYR A 26 6.30 -4.64 10.31
N GLU A 27 5.84 -5.89 10.43
CA GLU A 27 5.05 -6.38 11.56
C GLU A 27 5.84 -6.31 12.87
N THR A 28 7.13 -6.65 12.85
CA THR A 28 8.02 -6.48 14.00
C THR A 28 8.15 -5.00 14.40
N GLN A 29 8.27 -4.10 13.42
CA GLN A 29 8.36 -2.66 13.67
C GLN A 29 7.05 -2.08 14.22
N LEU A 30 5.90 -2.58 13.77
CA LEU A 30 4.59 -2.26 14.35
C LEU A 30 4.52 -2.63 15.83
N GLU A 31 4.94 -3.85 16.18
CA GLU A 31 4.93 -4.31 17.57
C GLU A 31 5.90 -3.51 18.45
N LEU A 32 7.11 -3.24 17.96
CA LEU A 32 8.05 -2.37 18.65
C LEU A 32 7.49 -0.94 18.83
N LYS A 33 6.73 -0.44 17.86
CA LYS A 33 6.06 0.85 17.98
C LYS A 33 4.99 0.86 19.07
N ARG A 34 4.14 -0.19 19.15
CA ARG A 34 3.16 -0.36 20.24
C ARG A 34 3.82 -0.36 21.62
N GLN A 35 4.99 -0.96 21.72
CA GLN A 35 5.79 -0.98 22.96
C GLN A 35 6.54 0.34 23.23
N ASN A 36 6.30 1.39 22.43
CA ASN A 36 7.00 2.68 22.48
C ASN A 36 8.53 2.56 22.36
N LYS A 37 9.02 1.53 21.64
CA LYS A 37 10.46 1.29 21.40
C LYS A 37 10.98 1.95 20.11
N ILE A 38 10.11 2.53 19.29
CA ILE A 38 10.45 3.23 18.04
C ILE A 38 9.84 4.64 18.08
N ALA A 39 10.66 5.63 17.73
CA ALA A 39 10.24 7.04 17.61
C ALA A 39 9.23 7.25 16.48
N ASP A 40 8.34 8.22 16.64
CA ASP A 40 7.27 8.51 15.67
C ASP A 40 7.81 8.88 14.29
N GLU A 41 8.90 9.65 14.19
CA GLU A 41 9.44 10.03 12.88
C GLU A 41 9.97 8.82 12.11
N LEU A 42 10.72 7.94 12.79
CA LEU A 42 11.29 6.75 12.19
C LEU A 42 10.20 5.75 11.76
N PHE A 43 9.20 5.56 12.62
CA PHE A 43 8.06 4.72 12.28
C PHE A 43 7.22 5.33 11.15
N GLY A 44 7.06 6.65 11.17
CA GLY A 44 6.40 7.42 10.12
C GLY A 44 7.02 7.19 8.75
N GLU A 45 8.35 7.25 8.64
CA GLU A 45 9.04 6.93 7.39
C GLU A 45 8.86 5.46 6.99
N THR A 46 8.99 4.56 7.96
CA THR A 46 8.87 3.11 7.76
C THR A 46 7.53 2.73 7.13
N ARG A 47 6.42 3.21 7.70
CA ARG A 47 5.07 2.93 7.18
C ARG A 47 4.85 3.58 5.80
N LEU A 48 5.38 4.79 5.60
CA LEU A 48 5.28 5.48 4.31
C LEU A 48 5.97 4.70 3.20
N ARG A 49 7.10 4.03 3.48
CA ARG A 49 7.78 3.18 2.50
C ARG A 49 7.00 1.90 2.17
N ARG A 50 6.00 1.47 2.96
CA ARG A 50 5.07 0.38 2.61
C ARG A 50 3.71 0.86 2.11
N GLY A 51 3.62 2.12 1.68
CA GLY A 51 2.36 2.66 1.14
C GLY A 51 1.31 3.03 2.18
N VAL A 52 1.61 2.92 3.48
CA VAL A 52 0.70 3.27 4.59
C VAL A 52 0.84 4.76 4.90
N TYR A 53 -0.23 5.52 4.69
CA TYR A 53 -0.27 6.97 4.87
C TYR A 53 -1.37 7.36 5.86
N GLY A 54 -1.08 8.32 6.76
CA GLY A 54 -2.12 8.85 7.65
C GLY A 54 -3.19 9.63 6.87
N GLN A 55 -4.46 9.33 7.09
CA GLN A 55 -5.57 9.99 6.39
C GLN A 55 -6.10 11.18 7.20
N ARG A 56 -6.66 12.18 6.50
CA ARG A 56 -7.32 13.32 7.15
C ARG A 56 -8.74 12.95 7.58
N TYR A 57 -9.05 13.25 8.83
CA TYR A 57 -10.37 13.05 9.45
C TYR A 57 -10.96 14.40 9.82
N ASP A 58 -11.71 14.99 8.89
CA ASP A 58 -12.14 16.38 9.01
C ASP A 58 -13.31 16.57 9.98
N ASN A 59 -14.01 15.47 10.32
CA ASN A 59 -15.20 15.45 11.16
C ASN A 59 -15.44 14.10 11.87
N GLY A 60 -14.45 13.20 11.90
CA GLY A 60 -14.60 11.85 12.45
C GLY A 60 -15.65 10.98 11.73
N GLN A 61 -16.08 11.41 10.54
CA GLN A 61 -17.09 10.73 9.74
C GLN A 61 -16.52 10.35 8.37
N ARG A 62 -17.02 9.25 7.82
CA ARG A 62 -16.74 8.83 6.44
C ARG A 62 -18.01 8.49 5.70
N PHE A 63 -18.03 8.71 4.39
CA PHE A 63 -19.12 8.22 3.54
C PHE A 63 -18.68 6.88 2.94
N ASP A 64 -19.41 5.81 3.23
CA ASP A 64 -19.13 4.43 2.77
C ASP A 64 -19.70 4.14 1.36
N GLY A 65 -20.09 5.17 0.62
CA GLY A 65 -20.79 5.02 -0.66
C GLY A 65 -22.32 4.96 -0.55
N GLN A 66 -22.87 4.69 0.64
CA GLN A 66 -24.30 4.61 0.90
C GLN A 66 -24.77 5.63 1.96
N LYS A 67 -24.05 5.74 3.07
CA LYS A 67 -24.36 6.59 4.22
C LYS A 67 -23.08 7.13 4.87
N THR A 68 -23.25 8.19 5.64
CA THR A 68 -22.20 8.68 6.52
C THR A 68 -22.12 7.78 7.76
N GLN A 69 -20.95 7.21 8.01
CA GLN A 69 -20.61 6.45 9.20
C GLN A 69 -19.70 7.28 10.13
N VAL A 70 -19.82 7.03 11.44
CA VAL A 70 -18.86 7.53 12.43
C VAL A 70 -17.70 6.55 12.47
N LEU A 71 -16.48 7.06 12.48
CA LEU A 71 -15.28 6.25 12.60
C LEU A 71 -15.01 5.91 14.07
N GLU A 72 -14.92 4.63 14.37
CA GLU A 72 -14.49 4.15 15.68
C GLU A 72 -12.97 4.02 15.70
N TYR A 73 -12.33 4.63 16.71
CA TYR A 73 -10.89 4.63 16.89
C TYR A 73 -10.54 3.86 18.16
N PRO A 74 -9.60 2.89 18.12
CA PRO A 74 -9.23 2.13 19.30
C PRO A 74 -8.44 2.96 20.33
N CYS A 75 -7.71 4.00 19.89
CA CYS A 75 -6.91 4.87 20.73
C CYS A 75 -7.36 6.34 20.62
N GLU A 76 -7.92 6.87 21.72
CA GLU A 76 -8.21 8.29 21.98
C GLU A 76 -9.18 9.03 21.00
N ASP A 77 -9.51 10.28 21.35
CA ASP A 77 -10.21 11.21 20.46
C ASP A 77 -9.24 11.74 19.38
N LEU A 78 -9.70 11.81 18.12
CA LEU A 78 -8.91 12.28 16.97
C LEU A 78 -8.29 13.67 17.18
N THR A 79 -7.02 13.83 16.81
CA THR A 79 -6.47 15.15 16.43
C THR A 79 -5.90 15.11 15.01
N LYS A 80 -6.63 15.68 14.05
CA LYS A 80 -6.14 15.87 12.68
C LYS A 80 -4.95 16.84 12.69
N GLY A 81 -3.85 16.48 12.02
CA GLY A 81 -2.69 17.36 11.82
C GLY A 81 -1.39 16.75 12.32
N VAL A 82 -0.45 17.59 12.77
CA VAL A 82 0.86 17.15 13.29
C VAL A 82 0.73 16.21 14.50
N ALA A 83 -0.44 16.20 15.16
CA ALA A 83 -0.76 15.38 16.34
C ALA A 83 -1.57 14.11 16.04
N THR A 84 -1.73 13.72 14.76
CA THR A 84 -2.46 12.49 14.40
C THR A 84 -1.78 11.28 15.05
N VAL A 85 -2.54 10.50 15.82
CA VAL A 85 -2.02 9.28 16.45
C VAL A 85 -1.52 8.30 15.39
N TRP A 86 -0.46 7.56 15.73
CA TRP A 86 0.30 6.76 14.77
C TRP A 86 -0.49 5.57 14.21
N ASP A 87 -1.45 5.07 14.99
CA ASP A 87 -2.33 3.92 14.72
C ASP A 87 -3.70 4.29 14.18
N ALA A 88 -4.01 5.58 14.06
CA ALA A 88 -5.23 6.02 13.39
C ALA A 88 -5.33 5.34 12.01
N PRO A 89 -6.53 4.90 11.61
CA PRO A 89 -6.77 4.41 10.26
C PRO A 89 -6.18 5.34 9.20
N GLY A 90 -5.91 4.77 8.04
CA GLY A 90 -5.14 5.46 7.02
C GLY A 90 -5.51 5.03 5.63
N MET A 91 -4.66 5.44 4.70
CA MET A 91 -4.71 5.03 3.31
C MET A 91 -3.59 4.02 3.06
N GLN A 92 -3.92 2.88 2.48
CA GLN A 92 -2.96 1.91 1.97
C GLN A 92 -2.87 2.08 0.45
N ARG A 93 -1.70 2.50 -0.05
CA ARG A 93 -1.42 2.54 -1.49
C ARG A 93 -0.85 1.21 -1.94
N ILE A 94 -1.39 0.72 -3.05
CA ILE A 94 -1.01 -0.51 -3.72
C ILE A 94 -0.32 -0.12 -5.03
N LYS A 95 0.90 -0.62 -5.25
CA LYS A 95 1.71 -0.27 -6.42
C LYS A 95 1.30 -1.16 -7.59
N VAL A 96 0.92 -0.55 -8.71
CA VAL A 96 0.46 -1.28 -9.91
C VAL A 96 1.31 -0.82 -11.10
N PRO A 97 2.50 -1.43 -11.32
CA PRO A 97 3.42 -1.06 -12.39
C PRO A 97 2.67 -0.96 -13.72
N PHE A 98 2.91 0.14 -14.46
CA PHE A 98 2.29 0.44 -15.76
C PHE A 98 0.75 0.40 -15.80
N GLY A 99 0.08 0.23 -14.66
CA GLY A 99 -1.36 -0.02 -14.57
C GLY A 99 -1.80 -1.42 -15.00
N GLY A 100 -0.89 -2.38 -15.09
CA GLY A 100 -1.21 -3.76 -15.48
C GLY A 100 -1.69 -4.61 -14.31
N LEU A 101 -2.80 -5.31 -14.50
CA LEU A 101 -3.37 -6.26 -13.54
C LEU A 101 -3.91 -7.50 -14.27
N THR A 102 -3.84 -8.65 -13.62
CA THR A 102 -4.57 -9.86 -14.04
C THR A 102 -5.98 -9.86 -13.45
N ALA A 103 -6.86 -10.74 -13.96
CA ALA A 103 -8.21 -10.91 -13.40
C ALA A 103 -8.15 -11.36 -11.94
N ASP A 104 -7.31 -12.36 -11.62
CA ASP A 104 -7.14 -12.86 -10.25
C ASP A 104 -6.65 -11.77 -9.29
N GLN A 105 -5.75 -10.89 -9.75
CA GLN A 105 -5.31 -9.73 -8.98
C GLN A 105 -6.44 -8.73 -8.72
N MET A 106 -7.34 -8.53 -9.69
CA MET A 106 -8.51 -7.68 -9.50
C MET A 106 -9.50 -8.28 -8.49
N ASP A 107 -9.68 -9.60 -8.47
CA ASP A 107 -10.52 -10.28 -7.49
C ASP A 107 -9.95 -10.10 -6.07
N VAL A 108 -8.64 -10.30 -5.88
CA VAL A 108 -7.96 -10.03 -4.60
C VAL A 108 -8.15 -8.58 -4.15
N LEU A 109 -8.04 -7.60 -5.06
CA LEU A 109 -8.26 -6.20 -4.75
C LEU A 109 -9.71 -5.91 -4.34
N ALA A 110 -10.68 -6.58 -4.95
CA ALA A 110 -12.09 -6.45 -4.59
C ALA A 110 -12.37 -7.01 -3.20
N GLU A 111 -11.88 -8.22 -2.89
CA GLU A 111 -12.03 -8.83 -1.56
C GLU A 111 -11.40 -7.96 -0.46
N LEU A 112 -10.21 -7.42 -0.72
CA LEU A 112 -9.53 -6.53 0.23
C LEU A 112 -10.31 -5.22 0.45
N ALA A 113 -10.93 -4.69 -0.60
CA ALA A 113 -11.77 -3.50 -0.48
C ALA A 113 -13.02 -3.80 0.36
N GLU A 114 -13.70 -4.91 0.09
CA GLU A 114 -14.90 -5.36 0.82
C GLU A 114 -14.62 -5.58 2.31
N GLU A 115 -13.46 -6.16 2.64
CA GLU A 115 -13.10 -6.51 4.02
C GLU A 115 -12.53 -5.31 4.80
N TYR A 116 -11.66 -4.50 4.19
CA TYR A 116 -10.87 -3.48 4.92
C TYR A 116 -11.18 -2.02 4.54
N SER A 117 -12.00 -1.78 3.52
CA SER A 117 -12.19 -0.43 2.94
C SER A 117 -13.64 -0.17 2.50
N ASP A 118 -14.62 -0.78 3.19
CA ASP A 118 -16.08 -0.66 2.93
C ASP A 118 -16.50 -0.95 1.48
N GLY A 119 -15.78 -1.82 0.77
CA GLY A 119 -16.03 -2.11 -0.64
C GLY A 119 -15.63 -0.98 -1.60
N ILE A 120 -14.88 0.02 -1.14
CA ILE A 120 -14.42 1.15 -1.96
C ILE A 120 -12.91 1.06 -2.21
N LEU A 121 -12.55 1.16 -3.49
CA LEU A 121 -11.17 1.33 -3.95
C LEU A 121 -11.07 2.54 -4.88
N HIS A 122 -9.92 3.22 -4.84
CA HIS A 122 -9.69 4.43 -5.63
C HIS A 122 -8.55 4.20 -6.62
N ILE A 123 -8.85 4.32 -7.92
CA ILE A 123 -7.83 4.36 -8.97
C ILE A 123 -7.19 5.75 -8.96
N THR A 124 -5.86 5.78 -8.94
CA THR A 124 -5.11 7.04 -8.88
C THR A 124 -4.76 7.55 -10.28
N THR A 125 -4.41 8.83 -10.38
CA THR A 125 -3.84 9.42 -11.61
C THR A 125 -2.48 8.86 -12.00
N ARG A 126 -1.92 7.94 -11.20
CA ARG A 126 -0.69 7.21 -11.49
C ARG A 126 -0.92 5.71 -11.62
N GLN A 127 -2.14 5.29 -11.96
CA GLN A 127 -2.49 3.90 -12.22
C GLN A 127 -2.39 2.95 -11.01
N ASP A 128 -1.95 3.43 -9.84
CA ASP A 128 -2.04 2.72 -8.56
C ASP A 128 -3.48 2.63 -8.06
N ILE A 129 -3.69 1.80 -7.04
CA ILE A 129 -4.93 1.68 -6.28
C ILE A 129 -4.72 2.14 -4.83
N GLN A 130 -5.74 2.75 -4.23
CA GLN A 130 -5.75 3.14 -2.83
C GLN A 130 -6.97 2.58 -2.11
N LEU A 131 -6.72 1.96 -0.96
CA LEU A 131 -7.71 1.63 0.05
C LEU A 131 -7.67 2.70 1.13
N HIS A 132 -8.83 3.06 1.68
CA HIS A 132 -8.98 4.13 2.66
C HIS A 132 -9.59 3.59 3.94
N TYR A 133 -9.34 4.31 5.05
CA TYR A 133 -9.82 3.94 6.37
C TYR A 133 -9.35 2.57 6.87
N VAL A 134 -8.21 2.11 6.38
CA VAL A 134 -7.57 0.85 6.77
C VAL A 134 -6.88 1.04 8.12
N HIS A 135 -7.19 0.21 9.11
CA HIS A 135 -6.50 0.25 10.39
C HIS A 135 -5.05 -0.22 10.23
N ILE A 136 -4.11 0.37 10.97
CA ILE A 136 -2.69 0.06 10.78
C ILE A 136 -2.37 -1.42 11.04
N ASP A 137 -3.10 -2.05 11.95
CA ASP A 137 -2.93 -3.46 12.31
C ASP A 137 -3.41 -4.43 11.22
N ASP A 138 -4.26 -3.97 10.30
CA ASP A 138 -4.75 -4.77 9.17
C ASP A 138 -3.78 -4.73 7.98
N THR A 139 -2.90 -3.72 7.95
CA THR A 139 -1.98 -3.50 6.83
C THR A 139 -1.06 -4.69 6.55
N PRO A 140 -0.52 -5.43 7.55
CA PRO A 140 0.24 -6.65 7.27
C PRO A 140 -0.60 -7.75 6.60
N SER A 141 -1.86 -7.95 7.02
CA SER A 141 -2.78 -8.92 6.40
C SER A 141 -3.02 -8.58 4.93
N ILE A 142 -3.31 -7.31 4.65
CA ILE A 142 -3.48 -6.80 3.28
C ILE A 142 -2.21 -7.04 2.45
N MET A 143 -1.03 -6.71 2.99
CA MET A 143 0.24 -6.91 2.29
C MET A 143 0.51 -8.38 1.99
N ARG A 144 0.18 -9.31 2.90
CA ARG A 144 0.37 -10.76 2.66
C ARG A 144 -0.51 -11.28 1.53
N ARG A 145 -1.79 -10.88 1.52
CA ARG A 145 -2.74 -11.26 0.46
C ARG A 145 -2.34 -10.68 -0.90
N LEU A 146 -1.90 -9.42 -0.94
CA LEU A 146 -1.35 -8.81 -2.15
C LEU A 146 -0.09 -9.55 -2.62
N ALA A 147 0.84 -9.83 -1.71
CA ALA A 147 2.09 -10.51 -2.05
C ALA A 147 1.87 -11.93 -2.61
N ALA A 148 0.88 -12.67 -2.09
CA ALA A 148 0.49 -13.98 -2.63
C ALA A 148 0.00 -13.91 -4.09
N SER A 149 -0.50 -12.74 -4.54
CA SER A 149 -0.90 -12.46 -5.93
C SER A 149 0.20 -11.77 -6.75
N GLY A 150 1.42 -11.66 -6.20
CA GLY A 150 2.55 -10.99 -6.85
C GLY A 150 2.49 -9.45 -6.82
N ILE A 151 1.62 -8.86 -6.00
CA ILE A 151 1.51 -7.40 -5.84
C ILE A 151 2.28 -6.92 -4.61
N THR A 152 2.96 -5.79 -4.75
CA THR A 152 3.72 -5.14 -3.68
C THR A 152 3.14 -3.77 -3.31
N THR A 153 3.37 -3.35 -2.07
CA THR A 153 3.11 -1.98 -1.57
C THR A 153 4.41 -1.22 -1.31
N GLN A 154 5.56 -1.87 -1.52
CA GLN A 154 6.87 -1.28 -1.32
C GLN A 154 7.08 -0.05 -2.18
N GLU A 155 7.62 0.99 -1.54
CA GLU A 155 7.94 2.28 -2.14
C GLU A 155 6.78 2.92 -2.91
N ALA A 156 5.53 2.58 -2.57
CA ALA A 156 4.36 3.25 -3.13
C ALA A 156 4.26 4.72 -2.64
N CYS A 157 4.86 4.98 -1.47
CA CYS A 157 4.94 6.28 -0.81
C CYS A 157 6.38 6.53 -0.30
N GLY A 158 6.59 7.64 0.42
CA GLY A 158 7.92 8.04 0.89
C GLY A 158 8.75 8.83 -0.13
N ASN A 159 10.04 8.96 0.19
CA ASN A 159 11.09 9.58 -0.61
C ASN A 159 11.79 8.51 -1.45
N SER A 160 11.07 7.98 -2.43
CA SER A 160 11.52 6.90 -3.31
C SER A 160 10.88 7.06 -4.69
N ILE A 161 11.10 6.07 -5.56
CA ILE A 161 10.42 5.97 -6.86
C ILE A 161 8.93 5.64 -6.70
N ARG A 162 8.08 6.49 -7.26
CA ARG A 162 6.63 6.20 -7.37
C ARG A 162 6.37 5.22 -8.50
N ASN A 163 5.13 4.77 -8.61
CA ASN A 163 4.70 3.92 -9.69
C ASN A 163 5.15 4.45 -11.06
N ILE A 164 5.71 3.57 -11.89
CA ILE A 164 6.09 3.89 -13.26
C ILE A 164 4.83 3.74 -14.10
N THR A 165 4.35 4.85 -14.63
CA THR A 165 3.14 4.86 -15.45
C THR A 165 3.48 4.55 -16.90
N ALA A 166 2.58 3.91 -17.63
CA ALA A 166 2.74 3.67 -19.06
C ALA A 166 1.41 3.85 -19.81
N CYS A 167 1.48 3.82 -21.15
CA CYS A 167 0.27 3.86 -21.98
C CYS A 167 -0.61 2.63 -21.69
N PRO A 168 -1.91 2.81 -21.34
CA PRO A 168 -2.80 1.67 -21.05
C PRO A 168 -3.12 0.82 -22.29
N LEU A 169 -2.77 1.29 -23.49
CA LEU A 169 -2.94 0.56 -24.75
C LEU A 169 -1.61 0.02 -25.29
N SER A 170 -0.52 0.05 -24.52
CA SER A 170 0.76 -0.42 -25.05
C SER A 170 0.74 -1.91 -25.37
N GLY A 171 1.37 -2.29 -26.48
CA GLY A 171 1.38 -3.67 -27.02
C GLY A 171 0.15 -4.03 -27.87
N VAL A 172 -0.90 -3.21 -27.85
CA VAL A 172 -2.13 -3.43 -28.64
C VAL A 172 -2.53 -2.24 -29.52
N CYS A 173 -1.91 -1.08 -29.31
CA CYS A 173 -2.26 0.15 -30.00
C CYS A 173 -1.67 0.17 -31.41
N LYS A 174 -2.54 0.19 -32.44
CA LYS A 174 -2.10 0.20 -33.85
C LYS A 174 -1.29 1.44 -34.26
N THR A 175 -1.26 2.48 -33.42
CA THR A 175 -0.54 3.73 -33.67
C THR A 175 0.62 3.96 -32.71
N GLU A 176 0.97 2.99 -31.87
CA GLU A 176 2.16 3.12 -31.00
C GLU A 176 3.45 2.97 -31.80
N THR A 177 4.51 3.66 -31.38
CA THR A 177 5.84 3.51 -31.99
C THR A 177 6.44 2.15 -31.66
N PHE A 178 6.30 1.72 -30.40
CA PHE A 178 6.71 0.42 -29.88
C PHE A 178 6.04 0.16 -28.52
N ASP A 179 6.01 -1.10 -28.09
CA ASP A 179 5.48 -1.50 -26.79
C ASP A 179 6.43 -1.09 -25.65
N VAL A 180 5.95 -0.23 -24.75
CA VAL A 180 6.72 0.25 -23.59
C VAL A 180 6.57 -0.63 -22.35
N THR A 181 5.64 -1.59 -22.35
CA THR A 181 5.34 -2.47 -21.21
C THR A 181 6.59 -3.17 -20.64
N PRO A 182 7.42 -3.87 -21.44
CA PRO A 182 8.59 -4.57 -20.88
C PRO A 182 9.63 -3.61 -20.27
N TYR A 183 9.69 -2.36 -20.73
CA TYR A 183 10.59 -1.35 -20.19
C TYR A 183 10.07 -0.79 -18.87
N ALA A 184 8.77 -0.53 -18.77
CA ALA A 184 8.14 -0.08 -17.53
C ALA A 184 8.21 -1.15 -16.43
N ASP A 185 7.97 -2.41 -16.78
CA ASP A 185 8.13 -3.54 -15.87
C ASP A 185 9.59 -3.70 -15.43
N GLY A 186 10.53 -3.83 -16.38
CA GLY A 186 11.95 -3.99 -16.08
C GLY A 186 12.54 -2.83 -15.27
N ALA A 187 12.15 -1.59 -15.56
CA ALA A 187 12.56 -0.43 -14.78
C ALA A 187 11.97 -0.46 -13.36
N THR A 188 10.74 -0.95 -13.19
CA THR A 188 10.15 -1.12 -11.87
C THR A 188 10.92 -2.16 -11.06
N GLN A 189 11.16 -3.35 -11.63
CA GLN A 189 11.91 -4.42 -10.97
C GLN A 189 13.33 -3.99 -10.60
N PHE A 190 13.99 -3.21 -11.46
CA PHE A 190 15.34 -2.70 -11.20
C PHE A 190 15.39 -1.65 -10.08
N LEU A 191 14.43 -0.72 -10.06
CA LEU A 191 14.46 0.44 -9.14
C LEU A 191 13.87 0.11 -7.77
N LEU A 192 12.93 -0.83 -7.69
CA LEU A 192 12.30 -1.22 -6.42
C LEU A 192 13.35 -1.86 -5.49
N GLY A 193 13.51 -1.31 -4.29
CA GLY A 193 14.52 -1.78 -3.33
C GLY A 193 15.96 -1.43 -3.72
N HIS A 194 16.19 -0.70 -4.82
CA HIS A 194 17.54 -0.33 -5.24
C HIS A 194 18.17 0.62 -4.22
N PRO A 195 19.45 0.44 -3.83
CA PRO A 195 20.12 1.28 -2.83
C PRO A 195 20.03 2.78 -3.16
N ASP A 196 20.30 3.16 -4.40
CA ASP A 196 20.23 4.55 -4.86
C ASP A 196 18.83 5.16 -4.68
N CYS A 197 17.76 4.36 -4.80
CA CYS A 197 16.39 4.83 -4.65
C CYS A 197 15.99 5.05 -3.18
N GLN A 198 16.75 4.51 -2.23
CA GLN A 198 16.47 4.64 -0.80
C GLN A 198 16.85 6.01 -0.24
N ASP A 199 17.78 6.71 -0.91
CA ASP A 199 18.39 7.98 -0.46
C ASP A 199 17.96 9.18 -1.31
N PHE A 200 16.90 9.04 -2.11
CA PHE A 200 16.37 10.16 -2.88
C PHE A 200 15.92 11.29 -1.97
N GLY A 201 16.33 12.53 -2.29
CA GLY A 201 15.96 13.71 -1.49
C GLY A 201 14.45 13.97 -1.45
N ARG A 202 13.70 13.48 -2.45
CA ARG A 202 12.22 13.50 -2.47
C ARG A 202 11.68 12.45 -3.44
N LYS A 203 10.35 12.25 -3.41
CA LYS A 203 9.60 11.42 -4.36
C LYS A 203 10.02 11.68 -5.82
N PHE A 204 10.28 10.60 -6.55
CA PHE A 204 10.58 10.64 -7.98
C PHE A 204 9.48 9.95 -8.78
N LYS A 205 9.13 10.47 -9.97
CA LYS A 205 8.00 9.96 -10.78
C LYS A 205 8.46 9.76 -12.22
N ILE A 206 8.18 8.59 -12.78
CA ILE A 206 8.56 8.19 -14.14
C ILE A 206 7.28 7.89 -14.93
N ALA A 207 7.24 8.26 -16.21
CA ALA A 207 6.12 8.05 -17.12
C ALA A 207 6.62 7.88 -18.55
#